data_AF-A0A7C4NJ53-F1
#
_entry.id   AF-A0A7C4NJ53-F1
#
_cell.length_a   1.000
_cell.length_b   1.000
_cell.length_c   1.000
_cell.angle_alpha   90.00
_cell.angle_beta   90.00
_cell.angle_gamma   90.00
#
_symmetry.space_group_name_H-M   'P 1'
#
loop_
_entity.id
_entity.type
_entity.pdbx_description
1 polymer ?
#
loop_
_entity_poly.entity_id
_entity_poly.type
_entity_poly.pdbx_seq_one_letter_code
_entity_poly.pdbx_strand_id
1 'polypeptide(L)'
;MKLLQYSAEHIASAVRSGEVSAVEVLDEVVERIRAVEPRVNAFITLTNDRAYEKARDVDRRVREGLKVGRLAGVVVAVKDNICV
;
A
#
# COMPACT_ATOMS: atom_id res chain seq x y z
N MET A 1 -2.10 13.23 6.53
CA MET A 1 -3.42 12.58 6.69
C MET A 1 -3.25 11.34 7.57
N LYS A 2 -4.33 10.72 8.05
CA LYS A 2 -4.27 9.39 8.69
C LYS A 2 -4.77 8.36 7.68
N LEU A 3 -4.02 8.12 6.60
CA LEU A 3 -4.42 7.22 5.51
C LEU A 3 -4.67 5.81 6.03
N LEU A 4 -3.99 5.40 7.10
CA LEU A 4 -4.21 4.10 7.76
C LEU A 4 -5.58 3.95 8.42
N GLN A 5 -6.36 5.02 8.56
CA GLN A 5 -7.74 4.96 9.05
C GLN A 5 -8.76 4.77 7.93
N TYR A 6 -8.33 4.84 6.67
CA TYR A 6 -9.22 4.62 5.53
C TYR A 6 -9.55 3.14 5.38
N SER A 7 -10.76 2.86 4.90
CA SER A 7 -11.09 1.54 4.38
C SER A 7 -10.30 1.27 3.10
N ALA A 8 -10.16 -0.01 2.74
CA ALA A 8 -9.54 -0.38 1.47
C ALA A 8 -10.26 0.25 0.26
N GLU A 9 -11.58 0.39 0.33
CA GLU A 9 -12.38 1.06 -0.70
C GLU A 9 -12.02 2.53 -0.83
N HIS A 10 -11.90 3.26 0.28
CA HIS A 10 -11.51 4.67 0.28
C HIS A 10 -10.08 4.86 -0.23
N ILE A 11 -9.12 4.04 0.20
CA ILE A 11 -7.75 4.07 -0.35
C ILE A 11 -7.80 3.89 -1.86
N ALA A 12 -8.51 2.86 -2.33
CA ALA A 12 -8.56 2.58 -3.76
C ALA A 12 -9.25 3.69 -4.56
N SER A 13 -10.25 4.35 -3.98
CA SER A 13 -10.91 5.51 -4.60
C SER A 13 -9.97 6.71 -4.68
N ALA A 14 -9.31 7.06 -3.58
CA ALA A 14 -8.39 8.21 -3.49
C ALA A 14 -7.16 8.03 -4.41
N VAL A 15 -6.62 6.82 -4.51
CA VAL A 15 -5.52 6.53 -5.44
C VAL A 15 -5.99 6.57 -6.89
N ARG A 16 -7.18 6.04 -7.21
CA ARG A 16 -7.73 6.11 -8.57
C ARG A 16 -8.03 7.54 -9.02
N SER A 17 -8.46 8.41 -8.12
CA SER A 17 -8.72 9.82 -8.44
C SER A 17 -7.45 10.66 -8.52
N GLY A 18 -6.31 10.13 -8.06
CA GLY A 18 -5.06 10.87 -7.94
C GLY A 18 -5.02 11.84 -6.75
N GLU A 19 -5.97 11.74 -5.81
CA GLU A 19 -6.00 12.54 -4.58
C GLU A 19 -4.82 12.19 -3.66
N VAL A 20 -4.44 10.92 -3.63
CA VAL A 20 -3.31 10.39 -2.86
C VAL A 20 -2.54 9.41 -3.75
N SER A 21 -1.21 9.34 -3.63
CA SER A 21 -0.42 8.32 -4.32
C SER A 21 -0.37 7.00 -3.56
N ALA A 22 -0.22 5.89 -4.27
CA ALA A 22 0.03 4.56 -3.71
C ALA A 22 1.34 4.54 -2.91
N VAL A 23 2.35 5.31 -3.30
CA VAL A 23 3.59 5.46 -2.53
C VAL A 23 3.33 6.13 -1.17
N GLU A 24 2.54 7.21 -1.10
CA GLU A 24 2.19 7.86 0.17
C GLU A 24 1.45 6.91 1.12
N VAL A 25 0.53 6.08 0.58
CA VAL A 25 -0.16 5.06 1.39
C VAL A 25 0.84 4.03 1.92
N LEU A 26 1.78 3.56 1.08
CA LEU A 26 2.79 2.59 1.50
C LEU A 26 3.75 3.17 2.54
N ASP A 27 4.17 4.42 2.39
CA ASP A 27 5.04 5.10 3.36
C ASP A 27 4.40 5.13 4.75
N GLU A 28 3.11 5.47 4.85
CA GLU A 28 2.41 5.49 6.14
C GLU A 28 2.34 4.08 6.77
N VAL A 29 2.15 3.04 5.96
CA VAL A 29 2.17 1.63 6.43
C VAL A 29 3.57 1.23 6.92
N VAL A 30 4.61 1.51 6.15
CA VAL A 30 5.99 1.14 6.50
C VAL A 30 6.43 1.83 7.79
N GLU A 31 6.14 3.12 7.94
CA GLU A 31 6.42 3.86 9.17
C GLU A 31 5.62 3.31 10.37
N ARG A 32 4.37 2.92 10.15
CA ARG A 32 3.56 2.27 11.20
C ARG A 32 4.13 0.92 11.62
N ILE A 33 4.63 0.11 10.68
CA ILE A 33 5.30 -1.16 10.97
C ILE A 33 6.55 -0.87 11.81
N ARG A 34 7.45 0.01 11.34
CA ARG A 34 8.67 0.39 12.08
C ARG A 34 8.38 0.82 13.52
N ALA A 35 7.31 1.59 13.72
CA ALA A 35 6.97 2.13 15.03
C ALA A 35 6.42 1.10 16.04
N VAL A 36 5.79 0.00 15.60
CA VAL A 36 5.14 -0.94 16.53
C VAL A 36 5.57 -2.38 16.44
N GLU A 37 6.20 -2.77 15.34
CA GLU A 37 6.57 -4.16 15.12
C GLU A 37 7.45 -4.74 16.23
N PRO A 38 8.36 -3.97 16.89
CA PRO A 38 9.10 -4.46 18.06
C PRO A 38 8.21 -4.92 19.24
N ARG A 39 6.93 -4.52 19.27
CA ARG A 39 5.96 -4.88 20.32
C ARG A 39 4.92 -5.88 19.84
N VAL A 40 4.55 -5.83 18.57
CA VAL A 40 3.46 -6.64 18.00
C VAL A 40 3.99 -7.95 17.44
N ASN A 41 5.14 -7.92 16.76
CA ASN A 41 5.76 -9.09 16.12
C ASN A 41 4.79 -9.86 15.19
N ALA A 42 4.12 -9.14 14.29
CA ALA A 42 3.15 -9.69 13.33
C ALA A 42 3.74 -10.07 11.95
N PHE A 43 4.87 -9.48 11.55
CA PHE A 43 5.48 -9.68 10.23
C PHE A 43 6.74 -10.55 10.32
N ILE A 44 6.84 -11.54 9.44
CA ILE A 44 8.03 -12.41 9.31
C ILE A 44 8.98 -11.84 8.25
N THR A 45 8.44 -11.57 7.06
CA THR A 45 9.20 -11.08 5.90
C THR A 45 8.58 -9.79 5.39
N LEU A 46 9.38 -8.71 5.31
CA LEU A 46 8.97 -7.46 4.65
C LEU A 46 9.51 -7.43 3.23
N THR A 47 8.63 -7.20 2.25
CA THR A 47 8.96 -7.15 0.81
C THR A 47 8.97 -5.71 0.28
N ASN A 48 9.60 -4.80 1.04
CA ASN A 48 9.54 -3.34 0.80
C ASN A 48 9.90 -2.95 -0.64
N ASP A 49 11.00 -3.46 -1.19
CA ASP A 49 11.44 -3.09 -2.55
C ASP A 49 10.39 -3.44 -3.61
N ARG A 50 9.82 -4.66 -3.53
CA ARG A 50 8.72 -5.11 -4.39
C ARG A 50 7.46 -4.27 -4.18
N ALA A 51 7.12 -3.94 -2.94
CA ALA A 51 5.96 -3.11 -2.63
C ALA A 51 6.10 -1.70 -3.22
N TYR A 52 7.27 -1.07 -3.06
CA TYR A 52 7.56 0.26 -3.61
C TYR A 52 7.60 0.27 -5.14
N GLU A 53 8.15 -0.77 -5.77
CA GLU A 53 8.11 -0.93 -7.23
C GLU A 53 6.66 -0.95 -7.74
N LYS A 54 5.77 -1.70 -7.08
CA LYS A 54 4.35 -1.77 -7.49
C LYS A 54 3.56 -0.51 -7.15
N ALA A 55 3.83 0.15 -6.03
CA ALA A 55 3.23 1.44 -5.72
C ALA A 55 3.56 2.48 -6.81
N ARG A 56 4.84 2.60 -7.19
CA ARG A 56 5.28 3.49 -8.28
C ARG A 56 4.66 3.14 -9.63
N ASP A 57 4.46 1.86 -9.93
CA ASP A 57 3.77 1.41 -11.14
C ASP A 57 2.30 1.85 -11.16
N VAL A 58 1.58 1.69 -10.04
CA VAL A 58 0.20 2.15 -9.89
C VAL A 58 0.12 3.66 -10.09
N ASP A 59 0.99 4.43 -9.43
CA ASP A 59 1.00 5.89 -9.54
C ASP A 59 1.30 6.37 -10.96
N ARG A 60 2.23 5.69 -11.65
CA ARG A 60 2.52 5.98 -13.06
C ARG A 60 1.28 5.76 -13.93
N ARG A 61 0.61 4.61 -13.77
CA ARG A 61 -0.60 4.27 -14.54
C ARG A 61 -1.75 5.24 -14.27
N VAL A 62 -1.96 5.65 -13.02
CA VAL A 62 -2.97 6.67 -12.67
C VAL A 62 -2.65 7.99 -13.38
N ARG A 63 -1.39 8.45 -13.31
CA ARG A 63 -0.95 9.70 -13.96
C ARG A 63 -1.13 9.68 -15.47
N GLU A 64 -0.90 8.52 -16.10
CA GLU A 64 -1.08 8.32 -17.54
C GLU A 64 -2.55 8.11 -17.95
N GLY A 65 -3.51 8.16 -17.01
CA GLY A 65 -4.93 7.90 -17.29
C GLY A 65 -5.22 6.44 -17.67
N LEU A 66 -4.29 5.52 -17.39
CA LEU A 66 -4.45 4.11 -17.68
C LEU A 66 -5.36 3.44 -16.65
N LYS A 67 -6.08 2.42 -17.11
CA LYS A 67 -6.92 1.60 -16.23
C LYS A 67 -6.06 0.92 -15.14
N VAL A 68 -6.45 1.08 -13.88
CA VAL A 68 -5.88 0.38 -12.72
C VAL A 68 -6.89 -0.60 -12.11
N GLY A 69 -6.41 -1.49 -11.24
CA GLY A 69 -7.23 -2.52 -10.59
C GLY A 69 -8.18 -1.97 -9.52
N ARG A 70 -9.14 -2.80 -9.09
CA ARG A 70 -10.13 -2.43 -8.05
C ARG A 70 -9.50 -2.08 -6.70
N LEU A 71 -8.32 -2.64 -6.41
CA LEU A 71 -7.54 -2.43 -5.18
C LEU A 71 -6.29 -1.58 -5.42
N ALA A 72 -6.28 -0.70 -6.43
CA ALA A 72 -5.15 0.18 -6.71
C ALA A 72 -4.72 0.94 -5.43
N GLY A 73 -3.44 0.84 -5.06
CA GLY A 73 -2.89 1.52 -3.89
C GLY A 73 -3.22 0.89 -2.52
N VAL A 74 -4.04 -0.16 -2.46
CA VAL A 74 -4.32 -0.87 -1.21
C VAL A 74 -3.12 -1.75 -0.85
N VAL A 75 -2.52 -1.49 0.30
CA VAL A 75 -1.41 -2.29 0.84
C VAL A 75 -1.96 -3.54 1.51
N VAL A 76 -1.34 -4.69 1.24
CA VAL A 76 -1.76 -5.99 1.78
C VAL A 76 -0.61 -6.68 2.49
N ALA A 77 -0.94 -7.36 3.60
CA ALA A 77 -0.07 -8.35 4.22
C ALA A 77 -0.62 -9.74 3.88
N VAL A 78 0.26 -10.70 3.65
CA VAL A 78 -0.11 -12.07 3.31
C VAL A 78 0.37 -12.99 4.41
N LYS A 79 -0.46 -13.95 4.81
CA LYS A 79 -0.08 -14.97 5.79
C LYS A 79 1.03 -15.84 5.20
N ASP A 80 2.06 -16.12 5.98
CA ASP A 80 3.30 -16.78 5.51
C ASP A 80 3.13 -18.26 5.11
N ASN A 81 1.91 -18.81 5.25
CA ASN A 81 1.56 -20.13 4.72
C ASN A 81 0.94 -20.06 3.30
N ILE A 82 1.07 -18.93 2.61
CA ILE A 82 0.58 -18.69 1.25
C ILE A 82 1.80 -18.37 0.36
N CYS A 83 1.89 -19.00 -0.81
CA CYS A 83 2.95 -18.71 -1.78
C CYS A 83 2.74 -17.33 -2.44
N VAL A 84 3.82 -16.55 -2.58
CA VAL A 84 3.81 -15.15 -3.05
C VAL A 84 4.89 -14.82 -4.08
#